data_AF-A0A6A5C202-F1
#
_entry.id   AF-A0A6A5C202-F1
#
_cell.length_a   1.000
_cell.length_b   1.000
_cell.length_c   1.000
_cell.angle_alpha   90.00
_cell.angle_beta   90.00
_cell.angle_gamma   90.00
#
_symmetry.space_group_name_H-M   'P 1'
#
loop_
_entity.id
_entity.type
_entity.pdbx_description
1 polymer ?
#
loop_
_entity_poly.entity_id
_entity_poly.type
_entity_poly.pdbx_seq_one_letter_code
_entity_poly.pdbx_strand_id
1 'polypeptide(L)'
;MWELFFELPPFTENEKVGLSSVKSTASINILTSVLKGKRPSIPFTNKDELSQWLVLYPLIGFRRNEMLLSAILKYFELTRECWNMEALQRPSFHIIVKSLQNIEQQIKNSTEM
;
A
#
# COMPACT_ATOMS: atom_id res chain seq x y z
N MET A 1 3.73 -6.54 1.67
CA MET A 1 2.98 -5.30 1.97
C MET A 1 2.00 -4.98 0.85
N TRP A 2 2.45 -4.76 -0.39
CA TRP A 2 1.55 -4.62 -1.55
C TRP A 2 0.42 -5.68 -1.62
N GLU A 3 0.80 -6.95 -1.63
CA GLU A 3 -0.13 -8.10 -1.65
C GLU A 3 -1.04 -8.16 -0.42
N LEU A 4 -0.62 -7.61 0.72
CA LEU A 4 -1.42 -7.63 1.95
C LEU A 4 -2.57 -6.62 1.90
N PHE A 5 -2.41 -5.53 1.15
CA PHE A 5 -3.43 -4.49 1.05
C PHE A 5 -4.38 -4.73 -0.13
N PHE A 6 -3.84 -5.09 -1.30
CA PHE A 6 -4.63 -5.27 -2.52
C PHE A 6 -5.00 -6.72 -2.81
N GLU A 7 -4.45 -7.70 -2.08
CA GLU A 7 -4.59 -9.13 -2.39
C GLU A 7 -4.14 -9.50 -3.82
N LEU A 8 -3.27 -8.67 -4.41
CA LEU A 8 -2.77 -8.78 -5.78
C LEU A 8 -1.25 -8.76 -5.82
N PRO A 9 -0.62 -9.49 -6.76
CA PRO A 9 0.83 -9.44 -6.92
C PRO A 9 1.29 -8.04 -7.36
N PRO A 10 2.50 -7.62 -6.96
CA PRO A 10 3.08 -6.37 -7.43
C PRO A 10 3.27 -6.41 -8.95
N PHE A 11 3.21 -5.25 -9.61
CA PHE A 11 3.27 -5.09 -11.08
C PHE A 11 2.03 -5.54 -11.87
N THR A 12 0.93 -5.86 -11.18
CA THR A 12 -0.39 -5.97 -11.86
C THR A 12 -0.79 -4.58 -12.36
N GLU A 13 -0.99 -4.41 -13.67
CA GLU A 13 -1.40 -3.14 -14.28
C GLU A 13 -2.75 -2.67 -13.71
N ASN A 14 -2.91 -1.36 -13.52
CA ASN A 14 -3.85 -0.86 -12.54
C ASN A 14 -4.61 0.43 -12.96
N GLU A 15 -5.89 0.33 -13.33
CA GLU A 15 -6.77 1.49 -13.61
C GLU A 15 -7.74 1.72 -12.44
N LYS A 16 -7.21 2.40 -11.40
CA LYS A 16 -7.75 2.73 -10.06
C LYS A 16 -7.25 1.86 -8.89
N VAL A 17 -6.72 0.67 -9.14
CA VAL A 17 -7.08 -0.54 -8.36
C VAL A 17 -7.77 -1.60 -9.26
N GLY A 18 -8.33 -1.13 -10.39
CA GLY A 18 -9.35 -1.82 -11.18
C GLY A 18 -8.76 -2.71 -12.27
N LEU A 19 -9.20 -3.97 -12.27
CA LEU A 19 -8.81 -5.04 -13.19
C LEU A 19 -8.94 -4.62 -14.67
N SER A 20 -7.82 -4.24 -15.28
CA SER A 20 -7.65 -4.29 -16.74
C SER A 20 -6.76 -5.48 -17.07
N SER A 21 -7.41 -6.62 -17.39
CA SER A 21 -6.83 -7.78 -18.09
C SER A 21 -5.47 -8.28 -17.56
N VAL A 22 -5.46 -9.06 -16.47
CA VAL A 22 -4.23 -9.61 -15.90
C VAL A 22 -3.59 -10.66 -16.82
N LYS A 23 -2.66 -10.23 -17.67
CA LYS A 23 -1.48 -11.03 -18.00
C LYS A 23 -0.67 -11.12 -16.71
N SER A 24 -1.00 -12.09 -15.87
CA SER A 24 -0.32 -12.35 -14.60
C SER A 24 1.16 -12.51 -14.90
N THR A 25 1.97 -11.51 -14.53
CA THR A 25 3.41 -11.73 -14.49
C THR A 25 3.62 -12.73 -13.37
N ALA A 26 3.83 -14.00 -13.74
CA ALA A 26 4.17 -15.05 -12.80
C ALA A 26 5.18 -14.51 -11.78
N SER A 27 4.98 -14.79 -10.51
CA SER A 27 5.75 -14.26 -9.37
C SER A 27 7.28 -14.35 -9.58
N ILE A 28 7.73 -15.30 -10.41
CA ILE A 28 9.12 -15.48 -10.83
C ILE A 28 9.71 -14.27 -11.60
N ASN A 29 8.88 -13.47 -12.29
CA ASN A 29 9.31 -12.31 -13.09
C ASN A 29 9.46 -11.03 -12.26
N ILE A 30 9.07 -11.03 -10.99
CA ILE A 30 9.18 -9.87 -10.08
C ILE A 30 10.66 -9.50 -9.90
N LEU A 31 11.51 -10.49 -9.62
CA LEU A 31 12.96 -10.28 -9.46
C LEU A 31 13.58 -9.68 -10.73
N THR A 32 13.24 -10.22 -11.90
CA THR A 32 13.74 -9.71 -13.18
C THR A 32 13.29 -8.26 -13.43
N SER A 33 12.06 -7.91 -13.07
CA SER A 33 11.55 -6.54 -13.17
C SER A 33 12.29 -5.59 -12.23
N VAL A 34 12.56 -6.03 -10.99
CA VAL A 34 13.33 -5.26 -10.00
C VAL A 34 14.77 -5.04 -10.44
N LEU A 35 15.42 -6.08 -10.99
CA LEU A 35 16.77 -6.00 -11.56
C LEU A 35 16.85 -5.06 -12.75
N LYS A 36 15.78 -4.94 -13.54
CA LYS A 36 15.63 -3.95 -14.63
C LYS A 36 15.34 -2.52 -14.13
N GLY A 37 15.36 -2.29 -12.81
CA GLY A 37 15.05 -0.99 -12.21
C GLY A 37 13.56 -0.67 -12.14
N LYS A 38 12.66 -1.59 -12.47
CA LYS A 38 11.22 -1.34 -12.31
C LYS A 38 10.83 -1.50 -10.84
N ARG A 39 9.90 -0.68 -10.38
CA ARG A 39 9.28 -0.76 -9.04
C ARG A 39 7.76 -0.78 -9.19
N PRO A 40 7.03 -1.44 -8.28
CA PRO A 40 5.57 -1.40 -8.33
C PRO A 40 5.09 0.05 -8.16
N SER A 41 4.09 0.44 -8.94
CA SER A 41 3.46 1.75 -8.79
C SER A 41 2.63 1.76 -7.52
N ILE A 42 3.01 2.55 -6.52
CA ILE A 42 2.29 2.63 -5.25
C ILE A 42 1.22 3.72 -5.33
N PRO A 43 -0.08 3.37 -5.21
CA PRO A 43 -1.17 4.29 -5.44
C PRO A 43 -1.34 5.21 -4.23
N PHE A 44 -2.05 6.31 -4.50
CA PHE A 44 -2.44 7.34 -3.54
C PHE A 44 -1.24 8.10 -2.96
N THR A 45 -1.08 9.33 -3.44
CA THR A 45 -0.06 10.24 -2.89
C THR A 45 -0.67 11.23 -1.92
N ASN A 46 -1.98 11.46 -2.03
CA ASN A 46 -2.71 12.44 -1.24
C ASN A 46 -4.00 11.85 -0.65
N LYS A 47 -4.54 12.55 0.36
CA LYS A 47 -5.79 12.18 1.03
C LYS A 47 -6.99 12.23 0.09
N ASP A 48 -7.00 13.16 -0.86
CA ASP A 48 -8.14 13.38 -1.75
C ASP A 48 -8.35 12.20 -2.71
N GLU A 49 -7.28 11.71 -3.34
CA GLU A 49 -7.27 10.51 -4.19
C GLU A 49 -7.74 9.29 -3.40
N LEU A 50 -7.22 9.10 -2.18
CA LEU A 50 -7.61 8.00 -1.32
C LEU A 50 -9.10 8.09 -0.94
N SER A 51 -9.57 9.29 -0.60
CA SER A 51 -10.97 9.54 -0.25
C SER A 51 -11.90 9.24 -1.42
N GLN A 52 -11.55 9.71 -2.62
CA GLN A 52 -12.27 9.41 -3.86
C GLN A 52 -12.29 7.91 -4.16
N TRP A 53 -11.18 7.21 -3.91
CA TRP A 53 -11.13 5.77 -4.09
C TRP A 53 -12.02 5.02 -3.08
N LEU A 54 -12.02 5.44 -1.82
CA LEU A 54 -12.86 4.85 -0.77
C LEU A 54 -14.36 5.15 -0.94
N VAL A 55 -14.73 6.16 -1.74
CA VAL A 55 -16.12 6.35 -2.21
C VAL A 55 -16.52 5.21 -3.15
N LEU A 56 -15.62 4.79 -4.04
CA LEU A 56 -15.86 3.75 -5.03
C LEU A 56 -15.77 2.34 -4.43
N TYR A 57 -14.86 2.15 -3.46
CA TYR A 57 -14.59 0.89 -2.79
C TYR A 57 -14.67 1.06 -1.27
N PRO A 58 -15.88 1.12 -0.69
CA PRO A 58 -16.05 1.34 0.74
C PRO A 58 -15.55 0.15 1.57
N LEU A 59 -14.82 0.46 2.63
CA LEU A 59 -14.37 -0.53 3.62
C LEU A 59 -15.54 -0.93 4.51
N ILE A 60 -15.94 -2.20 4.46
CA ILE A 60 -17.04 -2.72 5.28
C ILE A 60 -16.60 -2.72 6.76
N GLY A 61 -17.43 -2.16 7.65
CA GLY A 61 -17.17 -2.12 9.09
C GLY A 61 -16.31 -0.95 9.58
N PHE A 62 -15.84 -0.07 8.69
CA PHE A 62 -15.08 1.12 9.06
C PHE A 62 -15.86 2.40 8.77
N ARG A 63 -15.91 3.32 9.74
CA ARG A 63 -16.36 4.70 9.47
C ARG A 63 -15.23 5.47 8.83
N ARG A 64 -15.53 6.18 7.73
CA ARG A 64 -14.58 7.11 7.12
C ARG A 64 -14.30 8.24 8.11
N ASN A 65 -13.10 8.24 8.68
CA ASN A 65 -12.59 9.30 9.53
C ASN A 65 -11.18 9.70 9.10
N GLU A 66 -10.76 10.90 9.49
CA GLU A 66 -9.43 11.44 9.16
C GLU A 66 -8.28 10.56 9.67
N MET A 67 -8.47 9.90 10.81
CA MET A 67 -7.46 9.02 11.40
C MET A 67 -7.21 7.77 10.54
N LEU A 68 -8.26 7.14 10.01
CA LEU A 68 -8.16 5.99 9.13
C LEU A 68 -7.50 6.37 7.80
N LEU A 69 -7.89 7.51 7.21
CA LEU A 69 -7.25 8.01 5.99
C LEU A 69 -5.75 8.26 6.20
N SER A 70 -5.39 8.89 7.32
CA SER A 70 -3.98 9.11 7.66
C SER A 70 -3.23 7.79 7.89
N ALA A 71 -3.85 6.81 8.53
CA ALA A 71 -3.25 5.50 8.77
C ALA A 71 -2.97 4.73 7.46
N ILE A 72 -3.93 4.74 6.53
CA ILE A 72 -3.77 4.11 5.20
C ILE A 72 -2.66 4.81 4.39
N LEU A 73 -2.59 6.14 4.42
CA LEU A 73 -1.50 6.86 3.73
C LEU A 73 -0.13 6.52 4.32
N LYS A 74 0.01 6.48 5.65
CA LYS A 74 1.26 6.06 6.32
C LYS A 74 1.67 4.64 5.92
N TYR A 75 0.70 3.75 5.73
CA TYR A 75 0.97 2.40 5.24
C TYR A 75 1.56 2.42 3.82
N PHE A 76 1.02 3.23 2.92
CA PHE A 76 1.54 3.36 1.56
C PHE A 76 2.90 4.07 1.52
N GLU A 77 3.14 5.05 2.39
CA GLU A 77 4.44 5.67 2.58
C GLU A 77 5.48 4.63 3.02
N LEU A 78 5.19 3.84 4.06
CA LEU A 78 6.07 2.76 4.52
C LEU A 78 6.33 1.73 3.41
N THR A 79 5.31 1.41 2.62
CA THR A 79 5.44 0.53 1.46
C THR A 79 6.40 1.13 0.43
N ARG A 80 6.35 2.44 0.20
CA ARG A 80 7.24 3.16 -0.73
C ARG A 80 8.69 3.15 -0.26
N GLU A 81 8.91 3.35 1.02
CA GLU A 81 10.23 3.24 1.64
C GLU A 81 10.82 1.83 1.48
N CYS A 82 10.00 0.79 1.66
CA CYS A 82 10.43 -0.59 1.48
C CYS A 82 10.83 -0.92 0.03
N TRP A 83 10.23 -0.23 -0.94
CA TRP A 83 10.54 -0.37 -2.36
C TRP A 83 11.56 0.65 -2.88
N ASN A 84 12.29 1.33 -1.98
CA ASN A 84 13.31 2.30 -2.38
C ASN A 84 14.34 1.65 -3.34
N MET A 85 14.71 2.40 -4.39
CA MET A 85 15.73 1.99 -5.34
C MET A 85 17.04 1.67 -4.65
N GLU A 86 17.46 2.56 -3.75
CA GLU A 86 18.67 2.43 -2.95
C GLU A 86 18.43 1.46 -1.79
N ALA A 87 19.20 0.37 -1.74
CA ALA A 87 19.01 -0.67 -0.73
C ALA A 87 19.32 -0.17 0.67
N LEU A 88 20.30 0.73 0.80
CA LEU A 88 20.70 1.31 2.08
C LEU A 88 19.67 2.29 2.65
N GLN A 89 18.76 2.80 1.83
CA GLN A 89 17.68 3.69 2.25
C GLN A 89 16.41 2.91 2.64
N ARG A 90 16.40 1.58 2.50
CA ARG A 90 15.26 0.76 2.91
C ARG A 90 15.25 0.61 4.42
N PRO A 91 14.08 0.69 5.07
CA PRO A 91 13.98 0.50 6.51
C PRO A 91 14.32 -0.95 6.88
N SER A 92 14.90 -1.12 8.06
CA SER A 92 15.10 -2.45 8.63
C SER A 92 13.77 -3.08 9.04
N PHE A 93 13.72 -4.41 9.15
CA PHE A 93 12.50 -5.10 9.61
C PHE A 93 12.03 -4.61 10.98
N HIS A 94 12.94 -4.26 11.88
CA HIS A 94 12.58 -3.69 13.18
C HIS A 94 11.80 -2.38 13.04
N ILE A 95 12.25 -1.48 12.15
CA ILE A 95 11.57 -0.22 11.86
C ILE A 95 10.20 -0.50 11.22
N ILE A 96 10.14 -1.41 10.24
CA ILE A 96 8.89 -1.78 9.56
C ILE A 96 7.85 -2.28 10.57
N VAL A 97 8.21 -3.23 11.44
CA VAL A 97 7.31 -3.79 12.45
C VAL A 97 6.82 -2.69 13.40
N LYS A 98 7.72 -1.83 13.88
CA LYS A 98 7.35 -0.72 14.77
C LYS A 98 6.39 0.26 14.10
N SER A 99 6.64 0.61 12.83
CA SER A 99 5.76 1.49 12.06
C SER A 99 4.38 0.86 11.85
N LEU A 100 4.31 -0.44 11.57
CA LEU A 100 3.04 -1.15 11.42
C LEU A 100 2.25 -1.21 12.74
N GLN A 101 2.92 -1.46 13.87
CA GLN A 101 2.28 -1.42 15.20
C GLN A 101 1.69 -0.04 15.51
N ASN A 102 2.41 1.04 15.16
CA ASN A 102 1.90 2.40 15.34
C ASN A 102 0.68 2.70 14.46
N ILE A 103 0.67 2.19 13.22
CA ILE A 103 -0.48 2.32 12.30
C ILE A 103 -1.67 1.54 12.86
N GLU A 104 -1.46 0.32 13.35
CA GLU A 104 -2.50 -0.51 13.95
C GLU A 104 -3.15 0.19 15.15
N GLN A 105 -2.34 0.78 16.04
CA GLN A 105 -2.85 1.55 17.19
C GLN A 105 -3.70 2.74 16.75
N GLN A 106 -3.30 3.47 15.70
CA GLN A 106 -4.10 4.58 15.15
C GLN A 106 -5.46 4.11 14.61
N ILE A 107 -5.51 2.93 13.99
CA ILE A 107 -6.75 2.34 13.48
C ILE A 107 -7.67 1.91 14.64
N LYS A 108 -7.13 1.28 15.69
CA LYS A 108 -7.92 0.89 16.87
C LYS A 108 -8.57 2.10 17.54
N ASN A 109 -7.78 3.15 17.79
CA ASN A 109 -8.27 4.39 18.38
C ASN A 109 -9.34 5.09 17.53
N SER A 110 -9.33 4.88 16.21
CA SER A 110 -10.30 5.49 15.29
C SER A 110 -11.63 4.72 15.23
N THR A 111 -11.66 3.47 15.70
CA THR A 111 -12.84 2.60 15.72
C THR A 111 -13.61 2.68 17.05
N GLU A 112 -12.93 3.10 18.13
CA GLU A 112 -13.50 3.26 19.47
C GLU A 112 -14.20 4.61 19.72
N MET A 113 -14.15 5.54 18.76
CA MET A 113 -14.86 6.84 18.76
C MET A 113 -16.09 6.83 17.86
#